data_AF-A0A9E3U5E5-F1
#
_entry.id   AF-A0A9E3U5E5-F1
#
_cell.length_a   1.000
_cell.length_b   1.000
_cell.length_c   1.000
_cell.angle_alpha   90.00
_cell.angle_beta   90.00
_cell.angle_gamma   90.00
#
_symmetry.space_group_name_H-M   'P 1'
#
loop_
_entity.id
_entity.type
_entity.pdbx_description
1 polymer ?
#
loop_
_entity_poly.entity_id
_entity_poly.type
_entity_poly.pdbx_seq_one_letter_code
_entity_poly.pdbx_strand_id
1 'polypeptide(L)'
;MNAGPGAGPGGAGRPGQMTAVMRAMSVATGPKVLRIGVVQAGRVVEERIIKQRVTVTVGSNEKSMFVIPSQAVPPMFKLFELIGNDYHLNFLDGMNGRVALATGITDIQALRGQAKKVGGAYQVKLTEEARGKVVVGETTFLFQFVAPPPVQPRPQLPLAVKGGIASQIDWSLTIVAAFSFLLHFGIVGAMYSDWMDPVVGDDFNVASLVDMMKNIPPPPVTETPTENTTAATTATATSNTPTPKPAGGGAGGAKAASAGHSSGQVSDAKAAALASQAEAMQMQMLASLTGGSSVQGALNRSDIPPVDLSGAAASNAGVAHGSGDLKIGGGGSPVQSGGKGPGLAGIGGGTQGTGTGTAGTETKVAGPTGVAQVGGSTATVPISDADRVIAGLRGRFRACYQQGLNSDPSMSGKVLISARVGPNGEVQSADVAQNTGLSPTVASCIAGHVRRATFSAPGGGGSTLQIPVTFVQQGK
;
A
#
# COMPACT_ATOMS: atom_id res chain seq x y z
N MET A 1 1.16 86.10 -1.05
CA MET A 1 0.20 85.04 -1.45
C MET A 1 0.97 83.87 -2.03
N ASN A 2 1.01 82.72 -1.36
CA ASN A 2 0.91 81.41 -2.02
C ASN A 2 0.66 80.33 -0.96
N ALA A 3 -0.22 79.37 -1.22
CA ALA A 3 -0.50 78.27 -0.31
C ALA A 3 -0.19 76.93 -0.99
N GLY A 4 0.69 76.13 -0.39
CA GLY A 4 1.04 74.78 -0.84
C GLY A 4 0.47 73.74 0.12
N PRO A 5 -0.32 72.75 -0.32
CA PRO A 5 -1.07 71.88 0.58
C PRO A 5 -0.40 70.53 0.90
N GLY A 6 -0.84 69.92 2.01
CA GLY A 6 -1.08 68.48 2.08
C GLY A 6 0.09 67.55 2.37
N ALA A 7 0.44 67.38 3.65
CA ALA A 7 1.19 66.20 4.09
C ALA A 7 0.25 64.97 4.18
N GLY A 8 0.53 63.92 3.42
CA GLY A 8 -0.12 62.61 3.54
C GLY A 8 0.71 61.63 4.39
N PRO A 9 0.11 60.86 5.31
CA PRO A 9 0.86 59.92 6.14
C PRO A 9 1.37 58.72 5.33
N GLY A 10 2.66 58.40 5.47
CA GLY A 10 3.27 57.23 4.83
C GLY A 10 2.69 55.91 5.34
N GLY A 11 2.38 54.99 4.42
CA GLY A 11 1.75 53.70 4.74
C GLY A 11 2.64 52.78 5.59
N ALA A 12 2.04 52.08 6.55
CA ALA A 12 2.74 51.19 7.46
C ALA A 12 3.45 50.03 6.74
N GLY A 13 4.73 49.81 7.07
CA GLY A 13 5.51 48.71 6.54
C GLY A 13 4.97 47.35 7.00
N ARG A 14 4.62 46.48 6.04
CA ARG A 14 4.17 45.11 6.32
C ARG A 14 5.39 44.25 6.69
N PRO A 15 5.42 43.57 7.85
CA PRO A 15 6.55 42.71 8.21
C PRO A 15 6.72 41.55 7.22
N GLY A 16 7.97 41.09 7.08
CA GLY A 16 8.42 40.32 5.92
C GLY A 16 7.67 39.00 5.68
N GLN A 17 7.15 38.85 4.45
CA GLN A 17 6.80 37.54 3.88
C GLN A 17 8.07 36.70 3.79
N MET A 18 8.19 35.66 4.63
CA MET A 18 9.28 34.69 4.53
C MET A 18 9.18 33.96 3.18
N THR A 19 10.14 34.24 2.28
CA THR A 19 10.16 33.64 0.95
C THR A 19 10.36 32.13 1.04
N ALA A 20 9.75 31.38 0.11
CA ALA A 20 9.76 29.91 0.11
C ALA A 20 11.17 29.28 0.05
N VAL A 21 12.18 30.07 -0.30
CA VAL A 21 13.60 29.68 -0.40
C VAL A 21 14.17 29.21 0.96
N MET A 22 13.65 29.71 2.08
CA MET A 22 14.10 29.28 3.43
C MET A 22 13.52 27.93 3.89
N ARG A 23 12.62 27.29 3.13
CA ARG A 23 12.03 25.98 3.48
C ARG A 23 12.70 24.80 2.74
N ALA A 24 14.02 24.89 2.52
CA ALA A 24 14.81 23.88 1.82
C ALA A 24 16.04 23.36 2.58
N MET A 25 16.26 23.79 3.83
CA MET A 25 17.17 23.07 4.73
C MET A 25 16.48 21.79 5.21
N SER A 26 17.04 20.63 4.87
CA SER A 26 16.70 19.36 5.49
C SER A 26 17.21 19.36 6.94
N VAL A 27 16.40 19.90 7.86
CA VAL A 27 16.69 19.84 9.29
C VAL A 27 16.82 18.37 9.68
N ALA A 28 18.03 17.94 10.02
CA ALA A 28 18.28 16.59 10.54
C ALA A 28 17.74 16.53 11.97
N THR A 29 16.43 16.28 12.12
CA THR A 29 15.70 16.29 13.40
C THR A 29 15.98 15.05 14.26
N GLY A 30 17.25 14.68 14.38
CA GLY A 30 17.71 13.56 15.20
C GLY A 30 19.09 13.03 14.79
N PRO A 31 19.76 12.29 15.69
CA PRO A 31 20.98 11.55 15.38
C PRO A 31 20.72 10.50 14.28
N LYS A 32 21.74 10.17 13.47
CA LYS A 32 21.55 9.33 12.27
C LYS A 32 20.99 7.94 12.58
N VAL A 33 20.34 7.33 11.60
CA VAL A 33 19.81 5.96 11.71
C VAL A 33 20.61 4.99 10.83
N LEU A 34 20.58 3.72 11.20
CA LEU A 34 21.32 2.67 10.50
C LEU A 34 20.50 2.16 9.30
N ARG A 35 21.09 2.22 8.10
CA ARG A 35 20.58 1.61 6.86
C ARG A 35 21.39 0.36 6.57
N ILE A 36 20.72 -0.79 6.45
CA ILE A 36 21.33 -2.11 6.25
C ILE A 36 20.79 -2.72 4.96
N GLY A 37 21.70 -3.09 4.06
CA GLY A 37 21.43 -3.98 2.93
C GLY A 37 21.91 -5.40 3.24
N VAL A 38 21.08 -6.40 2.98
CA VAL A 38 21.40 -7.82 3.14
C VAL A 38 21.56 -8.44 1.77
N VAL A 39 22.72 -9.06 1.54
CA VAL A 39 23.11 -9.68 0.26
C VAL A 39 23.43 -11.15 0.51
N GLN A 40 22.80 -12.07 -0.22
CA GLN A 40 23.04 -13.52 -0.13
C GLN A 40 23.31 -14.06 -1.53
N ALA A 41 24.30 -14.96 -1.67
CA ALA A 41 24.73 -15.50 -2.97
C ALA A 41 24.93 -14.43 -4.07
N GLY A 42 25.43 -13.25 -3.69
CA GLY A 42 25.65 -12.11 -4.59
C GLY A 42 24.41 -11.28 -4.97
N ARG A 43 23.20 -11.69 -4.56
CA ARG A 43 21.95 -10.94 -4.80
C ARG A 43 21.54 -10.14 -3.57
N VAL A 44 21.07 -8.89 -3.77
CA VAL A 44 20.45 -8.11 -2.69
C VAL A 44 19.09 -8.74 -2.37
N VAL A 45 18.91 -9.21 -1.14
CA VAL A 45 17.67 -9.86 -0.65
C VAL A 45 16.77 -8.86 0.06
N GLU A 46 17.36 -7.96 0.86
CA GLU A 46 16.63 -6.93 1.58
C GLU A 46 17.44 -5.64 1.66
N GLU A 47 16.76 -4.49 1.69
CA GLU A 47 17.33 -3.25 2.21
C GLU A 47 16.36 -2.60 3.21
N ARG A 48 16.84 -2.30 4.43
CA ARG A 48 16.01 -1.78 5.52
C ARG A 48 16.68 -0.60 6.22
N ILE A 49 15.97 0.53 6.29
CA ILE A 49 16.35 1.68 7.14
C ILE A 49 15.68 1.50 8.50
N ILE A 50 16.49 1.36 9.55
CA ILE A 50 15.99 1.15 10.92
C ILE A 50 15.57 2.50 11.50
N LYS A 51 14.27 2.85 11.37
CA LYS A 51 13.71 4.19 11.65
C LYS A 51 13.88 4.70 13.09
N GLN A 52 14.29 3.85 14.03
CA GLN A 52 14.54 4.17 15.43
C GLN A 52 15.94 3.66 15.80
N ARG A 53 16.65 4.32 16.72
CA ARG A 53 17.93 3.79 17.22
C ARG A 53 17.64 2.63 18.17
N VAL A 54 17.94 1.42 17.71
CA VAL A 54 17.80 0.16 18.46
C VAL A 54 18.95 -0.79 18.13
N THR A 55 19.21 -1.75 19.02
CA THR A 55 20.13 -2.87 18.77
C THR A 55 19.61 -3.78 17.67
N VAL A 56 20.43 -4.04 16.65
CA VAL A 56 20.12 -4.92 15.53
C VAL A 56 20.66 -6.32 15.78
N THR A 57 19.76 -7.30 15.73
CA THR A 57 20.07 -8.73 15.85
C THR A 57 20.04 -9.46 14.51
N VAL A 58 20.96 -10.42 14.35
CA VAL A 58 21.07 -11.30 13.19
C VAL A 58 21.25 -12.75 13.65
N GLY A 59 20.79 -13.72 12.87
CA GLY A 59 21.01 -15.15 13.15
C GLY A 59 19.85 -16.02 12.68
N SER A 60 19.85 -17.30 13.02
CA SER A 60 18.85 -18.28 12.58
C SER A 60 17.51 -18.24 13.34
N ASN A 61 17.37 -17.45 14.40
CA ASN A 61 16.12 -17.32 15.15
C ASN A 61 15.16 -16.32 14.48
N GLU A 62 13.89 -16.70 14.34
CA GLU A 62 12.81 -15.85 13.77
C GLU A 62 12.63 -14.50 14.48
N LYS A 63 13.04 -14.39 15.75
CA LYS A 63 12.99 -13.16 16.54
C LYS A 63 14.18 -12.22 16.28
N SER A 64 15.13 -12.61 15.44
CA SER A 64 16.22 -11.72 15.00
C SER A 64 15.73 -10.72 13.96
N MET A 65 16.23 -9.47 14.00
CA MET A 65 15.79 -8.44 13.05
C MET A 65 16.09 -8.80 11.59
N PHE A 66 17.19 -9.52 11.34
CA PHE A 66 17.49 -10.16 10.07
C PHE A 66 17.75 -11.65 10.29
N VAL A 67 16.82 -12.50 9.82
CA VAL A 67 16.94 -13.95 9.90
C VAL A 67 17.88 -14.43 8.79
N ILE A 68 18.90 -15.23 9.13
CA ILE A 68 19.87 -15.77 8.18
C ILE A 68 20.09 -17.27 8.38
N PRO A 69 20.20 -18.07 7.30
CA PRO A 69 20.43 -19.51 7.38
C PRO A 69 21.92 -19.83 7.62
N SER A 70 22.50 -19.26 8.68
CA SER A 70 23.94 -19.36 8.97
C SER A 70 24.20 -19.81 10.40
N GLN A 71 24.99 -20.87 10.55
CA GLN A 71 25.46 -21.38 11.86
C GLN A 71 26.73 -20.66 12.34
N ALA A 72 27.29 -19.72 11.55
CA ALA A 72 28.49 -18.96 11.91
C ALA A 72 28.27 -17.91 13.02
N VAL A 73 27.04 -17.77 13.52
CA VAL A 73 26.63 -16.91 14.63
C VAL A 73 25.64 -17.62 15.56
N PRO A 74 25.56 -17.24 16.84
CA PRO A 74 24.44 -17.57 17.70
C PRO A 74 23.08 -17.23 17.04
N PRO A 75 21.98 -17.97 17.33
CA PRO A 75 20.68 -17.76 16.68
C PRO A 75 20.11 -16.34 16.80
N MET A 76 20.52 -15.59 17.83
CA MET A 76 20.23 -14.17 17.99
C MET A 76 21.51 -13.42 18.43
N PHE A 77 22.34 -13.04 17.47
CA PHE A 77 23.58 -12.30 17.69
C PHE A 77 23.37 -10.80 17.49
N LYS A 78 23.82 -9.96 18.44
CA LYS A 78 23.68 -8.50 18.40
C LYS A 78 24.75 -7.86 17.50
N LEU A 79 24.61 -7.95 16.17
CA LEU A 79 25.60 -7.43 15.21
C LEU A 79 25.89 -5.93 15.40
N PHE A 80 24.85 -5.11 15.56
CA PHE A 80 25.00 -3.69 15.91
C PHE A 80 24.28 -3.42 17.22
N GLU A 81 25.04 -3.26 18.31
CA GLU A 81 24.49 -3.01 19.64
C GLU A 81 24.47 -1.52 19.95
N LEU A 82 23.32 -1.00 20.40
CA LEU A 82 23.20 0.36 20.89
C LEU A 82 23.50 0.39 22.39
N ILE A 83 24.56 1.09 22.79
CA ILE A 83 25.02 1.21 24.18
C ILE A 83 24.96 2.70 24.56
N GLY A 84 24.02 3.05 25.43
CA GLY A 84 23.69 4.46 25.69
C GLY A 84 23.13 5.09 24.42
N ASN A 85 23.87 6.04 23.84
CA ASN A 85 23.56 6.63 22.53
C ASN A 85 24.48 6.13 21.40
N ASP A 86 25.55 5.40 21.69
CA ASP A 86 26.55 4.98 20.70
C ASP A 86 26.23 3.61 20.10
N TYR A 87 26.53 3.43 18.82
CA TYR A 87 26.48 2.12 18.18
C TYR A 87 27.83 1.41 18.29
N HIS A 88 27.78 0.11 18.53
CA HIS A 88 28.94 -0.76 18.60
C HIS A 88 28.76 -1.94 17.64
N LEU A 89 29.74 -2.17 16.76
CA LEU A 89 29.83 -3.38 15.95
C LEU A 89 30.39 -4.50 16.84
N ASN A 90 29.59 -5.54 17.07
CA ASN A 90 30.07 -6.79 17.66
C ASN A 90 30.39 -7.76 16.52
N PHE A 91 31.53 -8.44 16.57
CA PHE A 91 31.90 -9.47 15.59
C PHE A 91 32.61 -10.66 16.22
N LEU A 92 32.62 -11.79 15.50
CA LEU A 92 33.26 -13.05 15.88
C LEU A 92 34.44 -13.33 14.94
N ASP A 93 35.37 -14.20 15.35
CA ASP A 93 36.58 -14.51 14.56
C ASP A 93 36.30 -15.08 13.17
N GLY A 94 35.13 -15.72 12.95
CA GLY A 94 34.68 -16.20 11.63
C GLY A 94 34.08 -15.12 10.71
N MET A 95 34.00 -13.85 11.14
CA MET A 95 33.44 -12.76 10.34
C MET A 95 34.49 -12.03 9.53
N ASN A 96 34.18 -11.77 8.26
CA ASN A 96 35.09 -11.08 7.32
C ASN A 96 34.49 -9.75 6.82
N GLY A 97 35.32 -8.89 6.23
CA GLY A 97 34.88 -7.65 5.60
C GLY A 97 35.61 -6.40 6.10
N ARG A 98 35.15 -5.23 5.64
CA ARG A 98 35.82 -3.93 5.81
C ARG A 98 34.88 -2.88 6.35
N VAL A 99 35.37 -2.08 7.29
CA VAL A 99 34.67 -0.93 7.86
C VAL A 99 35.48 0.34 7.62
N ALA A 100 34.85 1.35 7.04
CA ALA A 100 35.34 2.72 7.08
C ALA A 100 34.94 3.32 8.43
N LEU A 101 35.94 3.64 9.26
CA LEU A 101 35.83 4.45 10.47
C LEU A 101 36.40 5.85 10.19
N ALA A 102 36.27 6.78 11.13
CA ALA A 102 36.89 8.11 11.03
C ALA A 102 38.43 8.04 10.95
N THR A 103 39.04 6.94 11.40
CA THR A 103 40.49 6.66 11.32
C THR A 103 40.94 6.06 9.99
N GLY A 104 40.03 5.71 9.07
CA GLY A 104 40.34 5.08 7.79
C GLY A 104 39.52 3.80 7.52
N ILE A 105 39.89 3.08 6.46
CA ILE A 105 39.26 1.79 6.10
C ILE A 105 40.10 0.65 6.67
N THR A 106 39.48 -0.19 7.50
CA THR A 106 40.14 -1.31 8.19
C THR A 106 39.36 -2.61 8.00
N ASP A 107 40.06 -3.72 7.79
CA ASP A 107 39.48 -5.06 7.78
C ASP A 107 39.09 -5.50 9.21
N ILE A 108 37.95 -6.18 9.33
CA ILE A 108 37.37 -6.62 10.61
C ILE A 108 38.33 -7.53 11.40
N GLN A 109 39.08 -8.37 10.70
CA GLN A 109 40.11 -9.25 11.28
C GLN A 109 41.27 -8.47 11.93
N ALA A 110 41.58 -7.27 11.44
CA ALA A 110 42.61 -6.37 11.98
C ALA A 110 42.05 -5.45 13.09
N LEU A 111 40.76 -5.09 13.03
CA LEU A 111 40.08 -4.32 14.09
C LEU A 111 40.12 -5.01 15.47
N ARG A 112 40.39 -6.33 15.55
CA ARG A 112 40.58 -7.05 16.84
C ARG A 112 41.61 -6.40 17.76
N GLY A 113 42.67 -5.80 17.23
CA GLY A 113 43.68 -5.08 18.03
C GLY A 113 43.20 -3.75 18.63
N GLN A 114 42.08 -3.21 18.15
CA GLN A 114 41.44 -1.97 18.61
C GLN A 114 40.07 -2.24 19.28
N ALA A 115 39.64 -3.50 19.32
CA ALA A 115 38.33 -3.91 19.81
C ALA A 115 38.36 -4.30 21.29
N LYS A 116 37.34 -3.90 22.05
CA LYS A 116 37.10 -4.41 23.39
C LYS A 116 36.56 -5.84 23.28
N LYS A 117 37.18 -6.83 23.89
CA LYS A 117 36.60 -8.18 23.98
C LYS A 117 35.45 -8.16 25.00
N VAL A 118 34.27 -8.60 24.58
CA VAL A 118 33.04 -8.64 25.39
C VAL A 118 32.44 -10.04 25.26
N GLY A 119 32.71 -10.89 26.25
CA GLY A 119 32.41 -12.32 26.18
C GLY A 119 33.16 -12.98 25.02
N GLY A 120 32.43 -13.68 24.16
CA GLY A 120 32.96 -14.33 22.95
C GLY A 120 33.12 -13.41 21.74
N ALA A 121 32.75 -12.12 21.82
CA ALA A 121 32.77 -11.19 20.69
C ALA A 121 33.80 -10.06 20.85
N TYR A 122 34.25 -9.52 19.72
CA TYR A 122 35.05 -8.31 19.63
C TYR A 122 34.12 -7.12 19.34
N GLN A 123 34.20 -6.08 20.16
CA GLN A 123 33.32 -4.91 20.14
C GLN A 123 34.09 -3.64 19.76
N VAL A 124 33.65 -2.95 18.71
CA VAL A 124 34.22 -1.69 18.21
C VAL A 124 33.15 -0.60 18.18
N LYS A 125 33.41 0.56 18.77
CA LYS A 125 32.52 1.72 18.68
C LYS A 125 32.46 2.27 17.25
N LEU A 126 31.26 2.50 16.74
CA LEU A 126 31.01 3.14 15.45
C LEU A 126 30.61 4.61 15.65
N THR A 127 31.14 5.49 14.79
CA THR A 127 30.68 6.88 14.68
C THR A 127 29.56 6.99 13.64
N GLU A 128 28.84 8.12 13.61
CA GLU A 128 27.78 8.37 12.61
C GLU A 128 28.29 8.59 11.17
N GLU A 129 29.59 8.42 10.93
CA GLU A 129 30.22 8.42 9.61
C GLU A 129 30.62 7.02 9.15
N ALA A 130 30.53 6.04 10.06
CA ALA A 130 30.92 4.68 9.80
C ALA A 130 30.02 4.02 8.77
N ARG A 131 30.65 3.29 7.84
CA ARG A 131 29.99 2.50 6.81
C ARG A 131 30.86 1.29 6.47
N GLY A 132 30.27 0.18 6.08
CA GLY A 132 31.07 -1.03 5.84
C GLY A 132 30.31 -2.20 5.28
N LYS A 133 31.07 -3.29 5.11
CA LYS A 133 30.61 -4.61 4.70
C LYS A 133 31.05 -5.61 5.77
N VAL A 134 30.11 -6.30 6.38
CA VAL A 134 30.34 -7.44 7.28
C VAL A 134 29.84 -8.71 6.59
N VAL A 135 30.59 -9.81 6.66
CA VAL A 135 30.28 -11.09 6.00
C VAL A 135 30.19 -12.17 7.08
N VAL A 136 29.06 -12.88 7.11
CA VAL A 136 28.65 -13.84 8.15
C VAL A 136 28.22 -15.15 7.47
N GLY A 137 29.18 -16.04 7.25
CA GLY A 137 29.00 -17.15 6.29
C GLY A 137 28.75 -16.59 4.88
N GLU A 138 27.69 -17.05 4.22
CA GLU A 138 27.32 -16.60 2.87
C GLU A 138 26.54 -15.26 2.85
N THR A 139 26.06 -14.77 4.00
CA THR A 139 25.33 -13.50 4.06
C THR A 139 26.27 -12.33 4.26
N THR A 140 26.11 -11.30 3.42
CA THR A 140 26.83 -10.03 3.49
C THR A 140 25.89 -8.91 3.93
N PHE A 141 26.22 -8.25 5.04
CA PHE A 141 25.57 -7.06 5.55
C PHE A 141 26.34 -5.81 5.13
N LEU A 142 25.76 -4.99 4.26
CA LEU A 142 26.21 -3.64 3.94
C LEU A 142 25.54 -2.66 4.91
N PHE A 143 26.30 -1.79 5.58
CA PHE A 143 25.73 -0.83 6.53
C PHE A 143 26.27 0.59 6.32
N GLN A 144 25.44 1.59 6.62
CA GLN A 144 25.80 3.00 6.65
C GLN A 144 24.85 3.79 7.55
N PHE A 145 25.35 4.87 8.17
CA PHE A 145 24.53 5.83 8.90
C PHE A 145 23.96 6.91 7.96
N VAL A 146 22.64 7.05 7.94
CA VAL A 146 21.90 8.01 7.11
C VAL A 146 21.01 8.91 7.97
N ALA A 147 20.63 10.09 7.47
CA ALA A 147 19.60 10.89 8.14
C ALA A 147 18.27 10.10 8.19
N PRO A 148 17.51 10.14 9.30
CA PRO A 148 16.21 9.49 9.35
C PRO A 148 15.26 10.07 8.29
N PRO A 149 14.57 9.24 7.49
CA PRO A 149 13.54 9.72 6.58
C PRO A 149 12.48 10.50 7.36
N PRO A 150 11.99 11.66 6.85
CA PRO A 150 10.99 12.45 7.55
C PRO A 150 9.76 11.60 7.83
N VAL A 151 9.35 11.54 9.09
CA VAL A 151 8.17 10.78 9.52
C VAL A 151 6.94 11.50 8.97
N GLN A 152 6.46 11.02 7.82
CA GLN A 152 5.21 11.50 7.25
C GLN A 152 4.10 11.34 8.29
N PRO A 153 3.34 12.41 8.62
CA PRO A 153 2.24 12.29 9.56
C PRO A 153 1.25 11.26 9.00
N ARG A 154 0.82 10.30 9.83
CA ARG A 154 -0.12 9.27 9.42
C ARG A 154 -1.34 9.96 8.79
N PRO A 155 -1.78 9.58 7.57
CA PRO A 155 -2.95 10.18 6.93
C PRO A 155 -4.14 10.13 7.88
N GLN A 156 -4.55 11.30 8.37
CA GLN A 156 -5.76 11.37 9.18
C GLN A 156 -6.93 11.26 8.22
N LEU A 157 -7.76 10.23 8.42
CA LEU A 157 -9.02 10.10 7.70
C LEU A 157 -9.83 11.39 7.88
N PRO A 158 -10.45 11.94 6.82
CA PRO A 158 -11.31 13.12 6.92
C PRO A 158 -12.37 12.91 8.00
N LEU A 159 -12.78 14.00 8.67
CA LEU A 159 -13.77 13.91 9.76
C LEU A 159 -15.09 13.23 9.33
N ALA A 160 -15.46 13.33 8.05
CA ALA A 160 -16.58 12.61 7.45
C ALA A 160 -16.48 11.07 7.51
N VAL A 161 -15.28 10.49 7.54
CA VAL A 161 -15.02 9.05 7.73
C VAL A 161 -14.72 8.72 9.20
N LYS A 162 -14.49 9.74 10.03
CA LYS A 162 -14.27 9.65 11.47
C LYS A 162 -15.56 9.76 12.29
N GLY A 163 -16.70 10.03 11.63
CA GLY A 163 -18.04 9.84 12.19
C GLY A 163 -18.25 8.36 12.49
N GLY A 164 -18.20 7.98 13.77
CA GLY A 164 -18.36 6.59 14.19
C GLY A 164 -19.77 6.05 13.91
N ILE A 165 -19.96 4.74 14.09
CA ILE A 165 -21.22 4.03 13.79
C ILE A 165 -22.42 4.70 14.49
N ALA A 166 -22.22 5.24 15.70
CA ALA A 166 -23.23 6.01 16.44
C ALA A 166 -23.78 7.27 15.73
N SER A 167 -23.08 7.79 14.71
CA SER A 167 -23.54 8.91 13.87
C SER A 167 -24.30 8.47 12.60
N GLN A 168 -24.38 7.15 12.35
CA GLN A 168 -25.26 6.56 11.33
C GLN A 168 -26.49 5.86 11.95
N ILE A 169 -26.57 5.79 13.28
CA ILE A 169 -27.78 5.36 13.99
C ILE A 169 -28.76 6.53 14.01
N ASP A 170 -29.86 6.41 13.27
CA ASP A 170 -31.00 7.31 13.42
C ASP A 170 -31.63 7.07 14.80
N TRP A 171 -31.35 7.99 15.73
CA TRP A 171 -31.86 7.95 17.09
C TRP A 171 -33.39 8.12 17.16
N SER A 172 -34.02 8.79 16.19
CA SER A 172 -35.48 8.90 16.13
C SER A 172 -36.10 7.56 15.75
N LEU A 173 -35.62 6.92 14.68
CA LEU A 173 -36.02 5.58 14.29
C LEU A 173 -35.75 4.55 15.40
N THR A 174 -34.62 4.66 16.09
CA THR A 174 -34.25 3.77 17.20
C THR A 174 -35.18 3.93 18.40
N ILE A 175 -35.56 5.15 18.76
CA ILE A 175 -36.55 5.43 19.82
C ILE A 175 -37.93 4.89 19.43
N VAL A 176 -38.39 5.14 18.19
CA VAL A 176 -39.69 4.63 17.71
C VAL A 176 -39.71 3.11 17.67
N ALA A 177 -38.63 2.47 17.22
CA ALA A 177 -38.50 1.01 17.23
C ALA A 177 -38.49 0.44 18.66
N ALA A 178 -37.79 1.09 19.61
CA ALA A 178 -37.75 0.66 21.00
C ALA A 178 -39.11 0.81 21.70
N PHE A 179 -39.82 1.93 21.51
CA PHE A 179 -41.18 2.10 22.03
C PHE A 179 -42.17 1.14 21.38
N SER A 180 -42.07 0.91 20.06
CA SER A 180 -42.89 -0.09 19.37
C SER A 180 -42.65 -1.49 19.94
N PHE A 181 -41.39 -1.90 20.10
CA PHE A 181 -41.03 -3.18 20.70
C PHE A 181 -41.59 -3.32 22.12
N LEU A 182 -41.38 -2.32 22.98
CA LEU A 182 -41.84 -2.35 24.37
C LEU A 182 -43.38 -2.35 24.46
N LEU A 183 -44.07 -1.62 23.58
CA LEU A 183 -45.54 -1.67 23.48
C LEU A 183 -46.04 -3.06 23.06
N HIS A 184 -45.51 -3.64 21.98
CA HIS A 184 -45.97 -4.94 21.48
C HIS A 184 -45.67 -6.07 22.47
N PHE A 185 -44.46 -6.12 23.04
CA PHE A 185 -44.09 -7.11 24.05
C PHE A 185 -44.79 -6.85 25.40
N GLY A 186 -45.13 -5.60 25.72
CA GLY A 186 -45.95 -5.25 26.88
C GLY A 186 -47.40 -5.74 26.74
N ILE A 187 -48.01 -5.59 25.55
CA ILE A 187 -49.36 -6.11 25.26
C ILE A 187 -49.36 -7.65 25.30
N VAL A 188 -48.37 -8.30 24.69
CA VAL A 188 -48.23 -9.77 24.77
C VAL A 188 -48.01 -10.21 26.22
N GLY A 189 -47.12 -9.55 26.96
CA GLY A 189 -46.90 -9.82 28.38
C GLY A 189 -48.16 -9.68 29.23
N ALA A 190 -48.98 -8.65 28.99
CA ALA A 190 -50.26 -8.45 29.67
C ALA A 190 -51.30 -9.53 29.32
N MET A 191 -51.34 -10.01 28.06
CA MET A 191 -52.21 -11.13 27.66
C MET A 191 -51.82 -12.47 28.28
N TYR A 192 -50.53 -12.66 28.60
CA TYR A 192 -50.00 -13.86 29.24
C TYR A 192 -49.71 -13.66 30.75
N SER A 193 -50.32 -12.64 31.38
CA SER A 193 -50.23 -12.41 32.82
C SER A 193 -51.58 -12.69 33.48
N ASP A 194 -51.60 -13.62 34.45
CA ASP A 194 -52.79 -13.96 35.27
C ASP A 194 -53.34 -12.77 36.09
N TRP A 195 -52.66 -11.62 36.08
CA TRP A 195 -53.08 -10.35 36.67
C TRP A 195 -54.42 -9.80 36.12
N MET A 196 -54.90 -10.32 34.99
CA MET A 196 -56.21 -9.98 34.41
C MET A 196 -57.28 -11.07 34.58
N ASP A 197 -56.96 -12.22 35.19
CA ASP A 197 -57.94 -13.28 35.47
C ASP A 197 -58.77 -12.89 36.72
N PRO A 198 -60.12 -12.92 36.68
CA PRO A 198 -60.93 -12.58 37.84
C PRO A 198 -60.70 -13.58 38.99
N VAL A 199 -60.32 -13.06 40.17
CA VAL A 199 -60.11 -13.87 41.37
C VAL A 199 -61.40 -14.54 41.82
N VAL A 200 -61.62 -15.78 41.39
CA VAL A 200 -62.68 -16.65 41.88
C VAL A 200 -62.29 -17.12 43.28
N GLY A 201 -63.02 -16.67 44.29
CA GLY A 201 -62.76 -17.08 45.68
C GLY A 201 -63.06 -18.56 45.90
N ASP A 202 -62.06 -19.32 46.39
CA ASP A 202 -62.15 -20.76 46.64
C ASP A 202 -63.22 -21.18 47.66
N ASP A 203 -63.71 -20.23 48.47
CA ASP A 203 -64.68 -20.41 49.56
C ASP A 203 -65.93 -21.22 49.16
N PHE A 204 -66.36 -21.11 47.90
CA PHE A 204 -67.54 -21.83 47.40
C PHE A 204 -67.25 -23.29 46.98
N ASN A 205 -66.01 -23.64 46.61
CA ASN A 205 -65.67 -25.00 46.17
C ASN A 205 -65.36 -25.94 47.36
N VAL A 206 -64.68 -25.43 48.39
CA VAL A 206 -64.25 -26.26 49.54
C VAL A 206 -65.46 -26.83 50.31
N ALA A 207 -66.53 -26.04 50.46
CA ALA A 207 -67.77 -26.49 51.12
C ALA A 207 -68.43 -27.68 50.40
N SER A 208 -68.42 -27.69 49.06
CA SER A 208 -69.01 -28.76 48.25
C SER A 208 -68.27 -30.09 48.40
N LEU A 209 -66.93 -30.06 48.39
CA LEU A 209 -66.09 -31.25 48.55
C LEU A 209 -66.24 -31.90 49.94
N VAL A 210 -66.35 -31.08 51.00
CA VAL A 210 -66.49 -31.59 52.38
C VAL A 210 -67.83 -32.30 52.60
N ASP A 211 -68.91 -31.84 51.96
CA ASP A 211 -70.22 -32.49 52.07
C ASP A 211 -70.31 -33.76 51.20
N MET A 212 -69.67 -33.75 50.03
CA MET A 212 -69.57 -34.94 49.16
C MET A 212 -68.76 -36.07 49.80
N MET A 213 -67.72 -35.76 50.58
CA MET A 213 -66.90 -36.75 51.29
C MET A 213 -67.61 -37.38 52.51
N LYS A 214 -68.69 -36.79 53.02
CA LYS A 214 -69.47 -37.35 54.16
C LYS A 214 -70.45 -38.46 53.76
N ASN A 215 -70.82 -38.56 52.47
CA ASN A 215 -71.88 -39.44 51.98
C ASN A 215 -71.36 -40.71 51.26
N ILE A 216 -70.13 -41.15 51.55
CA ILE A 216 -69.54 -42.37 50.98
C ILE A 216 -69.76 -43.56 51.94
N PRO A 217 -70.65 -44.52 51.63
CA PRO A 217 -70.76 -45.75 52.40
C PRO A 217 -69.52 -46.65 52.21
N PRO A 218 -69.13 -47.46 53.21
CA PRO A 218 -67.89 -48.24 53.19
C PRO A 218 -67.93 -49.36 52.13
N PRO A 219 -66.82 -49.61 51.41
CA PRO A 219 -66.79 -50.59 50.32
C PRO A 219 -66.64 -52.04 50.82
N PRO A 220 -67.31 -53.02 50.18
CA PRO A 220 -66.92 -54.43 50.27
C PRO A 220 -65.62 -54.68 49.48
N VAL A 221 -64.92 -55.77 49.79
CA VAL A 221 -63.54 -56.02 49.33
C VAL A 221 -63.41 -57.19 48.34
N THR A 222 -62.55 -57.02 47.32
CA THR A 222 -61.87 -58.06 46.49
C THR A 222 -62.73 -59.05 45.67
N GLU A 223 -62.21 -59.73 44.63
CA GLU A 223 -60.88 -59.68 43.98
C GLU A 223 -60.89 -58.74 42.73
N THR A 224 -60.35 -58.94 41.51
CA THR A 224 -59.57 -59.99 40.76
C THR A 224 -58.54 -59.30 39.81
N PRO A 225 -57.55 -60.01 39.21
CA PRO A 225 -56.32 -59.36 38.70
C PRO A 225 -56.04 -59.42 37.18
N THR A 226 -54.93 -58.76 36.78
CA THR A 226 -54.21 -58.81 35.48
C THR A 226 -54.90 -58.17 34.26
N GLU A 227 -54.23 -57.72 33.18
CA GLU A 227 -52.83 -57.89 32.72
C GLU A 227 -52.32 -56.70 31.85
N ASN A 228 -50.99 -56.60 31.65
CA ASN A 228 -50.20 -55.89 30.61
C ASN A 228 -50.51 -54.43 30.18
N THR A 229 -49.59 -53.45 30.22
CA THR A 229 -48.18 -53.32 29.73
C THR A 229 -48.06 -52.75 28.30
N THR A 230 -47.50 -51.52 28.20
CA THR A 230 -46.79 -50.83 27.07
C THR A 230 -47.14 -49.32 27.12
N ALA A 231 -46.42 -48.43 27.82
CA ALA A 231 -45.03 -47.95 27.65
C ALA A 231 -44.86 -46.81 26.61
N ALA A 232 -44.99 -45.54 27.06
CA ALA A 232 -44.62 -44.28 26.40
C ALA A 232 -44.86 -43.08 27.36
N THR A 233 -44.15 -41.92 27.41
CA THR A 233 -42.76 -41.54 27.08
C THR A 233 -42.47 -40.16 27.74
N THR A 234 -41.28 -39.90 28.31
CA THR A 234 -40.72 -38.53 28.66
C THR A 234 -41.53 -37.63 29.62
N ALA A 235 -41.05 -36.51 30.19
CA ALA A 235 -39.70 -35.95 30.48
C ALA A 235 -39.85 -35.00 31.70
N THR A 236 -39.07 -35.13 32.77
CA THR A 236 -37.83 -34.37 33.05
C THR A 236 -37.98 -32.86 33.29
N ALA A 237 -38.04 -32.47 34.57
CA ALA A 237 -37.60 -31.17 35.13
C ALA A 237 -37.49 -31.30 36.66
N THR A 238 -36.56 -30.70 37.43
CA THR A 238 -35.24 -30.06 37.19
C THR A 238 -34.51 -29.98 38.56
N SER A 239 -33.18 -29.81 38.58
CA SER A 239 -32.40 -28.94 39.50
C SER A 239 -31.20 -29.54 40.31
N ASN A 240 -30.13 -28.73 40.32
CA ASN A 240 -29.19 -28.42 41.41
C ASN A 240 -28.22 -29.48 42.02
N THR A 241 -26.98 -29.41 41.55
CA THR A 241 -25.70 -29.53 42.31
C THR A 241 -25.62 -28.63 43.57
N PRO A 242 -24.66 -28.74 44.53
CA PRO A 242 -23.26 -29.21 44.35
C PRO A 242 -22.54 -30.01 45.49
N THR A 243 -21.27 -30.40 45.22
CA THR A 243 -20.15 -30.82 46.12
C THR A 243 -20.09 -32.29 46.62
N PRO A 244 -18.90 -32.86 46.99
CA PRO A 244 -17.49 -32.47 46.72
C PRO A 244 -16.53 -33.59 46.18
N LYS A 245 -15.35 -33.16 45.67
CA LYS A 245 -13.95 -33.71 45.73
C LYS A 245 -13.68 -35.01 46.56
N PRO A 246 -12.70 -35.94 46.23
CA PRO A 246 -11.49 -35.84 45.36
C PRO A 246 -11.11 -37.06 44.46
N ALA A 247 -9.94 -36.94 43.80
CA ALA A 247 -8.88 -37.97 43.61
C ALA A 247 -8.88 -38.87 42.34
N GLY A 248 -7.69 -39.43 42.06
CA GLY A 248 -7.43 -40.42 41.00
C GLY A 248 -6.71 -39.85 39.77
N GLY A 249 -5.53 -40.40 39.47
CA GLY A 249 -4.85 -40.23 38.18
C GLY A 249 -4.39 -41.60 37.65
N GLY A 250 -4.08 -41.70 36.36
CA GLY A 250 -3.64 -42.96 35.75
C GLY A 250 -3.58 -42.86 34.23
N ALA A 251 -2.61 -43.54 33.60
CA ALA A 251 -2.28 -43.35 32.20
C ALA A 251 -2.95 -44.35 31.24
N GLY A 252 -3.29 -43.87 30.03
CA GLY A 252 -3.26 -44.65 28.78
C GLY A 252 -4.46 -45.54 28.46
N GLY A 253 -4.68 -45.82 27.16
CA GLY A 253 -5.65 -46.82 26.71
C GLY A 253 -6.54 -46.47 25.51
N ALA A 254 -5.93 -46.20 24.35
CA ALA A 254 -6.45 -46.28 22.97
C ALA A 254 -7.96 -46.42 22.63
N LYS A 255 -8.33 -45.67 21.58
CA LYS A 255 -9.24 -45.99 20.45
C LYS A 255 -10.76 -45.66 20.53
N ALA A 256 -11.13 -44.75 19.60
CA ALA A 256 -12.38 -44.67 18.83
C ALA A 256 -13.71 -44.30 19.53
N ALA A 257 -14.71 -43.70 18.86
CA ALA A 257 -14.70 -42.77 17.71
C ALA A 257 -16.11 -42.18 17.51
N SER A 258 -16.27 -40.85 17.45
CA SER A 258 -17.51 -40.22 16.96
C SER A 258 -17.29 -38.80 16.43
N ALA A 259 -18.09 -38.44 15.43
CA ALA A 259 -17.93 -37.27 14.55
C ALA A 259 -17.97 -35.90 15.25
N GLY A 260 -17.26 -34.93 14.66
CA GLY A 260 -17.36 -33.51 15.00
C GLY A 260 -17.13 -32.60 13.79
N HIS A 261 -18.22 -32.00 13.29
CA HIS A 261 -18.30 -30.77 12.48
C HIS A 261 -17.31 -30.55 11.32
N SER A 262 -17.81 -30.71 10.10
CA SER A 262 -17.13 -30.32 8.86
C SER A 262 -17.09 -28.79 8.67
N SER A 263 -15.95 -28.17 8.93
CA SER A 263 -15.58 -26.92 8.26
C SER A 263 -14.96 -27.25 6.89
N GLY A 264 -15.37 -26.53 5.84
CA GLY A 264 -14.98 -26.84 4.47
C GLY A 264 -13.53 -26.49 4.16
N GLN A 265 -12.60 -27.42 4.44
CA GLN A 265 -11.21 -27.28 4.00
C GLN A 265 -11.13 -27.32 2.47
N VAL A 266 -10.44 -26.33 1.89
CA VAL A 266 -10.07 -26.35 0.47
C VAL A 266 -9.04 -27.46 0.31
N SER A 267 -9.37 -28.50 -0.47
CA SER A 267 -8.47 -29.64 -0.68
C SER A 267 -7.12 -29.21 -1.24
N ASP A 268 -6.04 -29.88 -0.84
CA ASP A 268 -4.66 -29.47 -1.16
C ASP A 268 -4.41 -29.37 -2.67
N ALA A 269 -5.06 -30.21 -3.47
CA ALA A 269 -5.02 -30.12 -4.94
C ALA A 269 -5.55 -28.78 -5.47
N LYS A 270 -6.56 -28.18 -4.83
CA LYS A 270 -7.13 -26.88 -5.21
C LYS A 270 -6.32 -25.70 -4.66
N ALA A 271 -5.70 -25.86 -3.49
CA ALA A 271 -4.71 -24.92 -2.97
C ALA A 271 -3.44 -24.88 -3.86
N ALA A 272 -2.92 -26.04 -4.27
CA ALA A 272 -1.79 -26.17 -5.18
C ALA A 272 -2.10 -25.60 -6.58
N ALA A 273 -3.31 -25.81 -7.11
CA ALA A 273 -3.75 -25.18 -8.35
C ALA A 273 -3.71 -23.65 -8.25
N LEU A 274 -4.24 -23.07 -7.17
CA LEU A 274 -4.19 -21.63 -6.90
C LEU A 274 -2.76 -21.09 -6.74
N ALA A 275 -1.87 -21.84 -6.08
CA ALA A 275 -0.45 -21.49 -5.95
C ALA A 275 0.25 -21.44 -7.33
N SER A 276 0.12 -22.49 -8.14
CA SER A 276 0.71 -22.54 -9.48
C SER A 276 0.20 -21.43 -10.42
N GLN A 277 -1.05 -21.01 -10.24
CA GLN A 277 -1.65 -19.92 -11.01
C GLN A 277 -1.14 -18.54 -10.55
N ALA A 278 -0.83 -18.36 -9.27
CA ALA A 278 -0.17 -17.17 -8.75
C ALA A 278 1.30 -17.06 -9.22
N GLU A 279 2.04 -18.17 -9.21
CA GLU A 279 3.43 -18.22 -9.71
C GLU A 279 3.50 -17.92 -11.21
N ALA A 280 2.55 -18.41 -12.00
CA ALA A 280 2.43 -18.06 -13.42
C ALA A 280 2.20 -16.56 -13.64
N MET A 281 1.29 -15.93 -12.87
CA MET A 281 1.10 -14.47 -12.94
C MET A 281 2.36 -13.70 -12.50
N GLN A 282 3.07 -14.16 -11.48
CA GLN A 282 4.28 -13.49 -10.99
C GLN A 282 5.45 -13.61 -11.99
N MET A 283 5.60 -14.75 -12.66
CA MET A 283 6.53 -14.94 -13.77
C MET A 283 6.18 -14.05 -14.97
N GLN A 284 4.90 -13.94 -15.33
CA GLN A 284 4.45 -13.07 -16.42
C GLN A 284 4.63 -11.59 -16.09
N MET A 285 4.46 -11.19 -14.83
CA MET A 285 4.79 -9.84 -14.38
C MET A 285 6.31 -9.59 -14.41
N LEU A 286 7.13 -10.54 -13.93
CA LEU A 286 8.59 -10.41 -13.96
C LEU A 286 9.14 -10.32 -15.40
N ALA A 287 8.56 -11.04 -16.35
CA ALA A 287 8.86 -10.91 -17.78
C ALA A 287 8.53 -9.48 -18.29
N SER A 288 7.42 -8.88 -17.84
CA SER A 288 7.08 -7.50 -18.20
C SER A 288 8.01 -6.44 -17.57
N LEU A 289 8.65 -6.75 -16.43
CA LEU A 289 9.64 -5.89 -15.79
C LEU A 289 11.09 -6.15 -16.23
N THR A 290 11.37 -7.23 -16.97
CA THR A 290 12.74 -7.58 -17.45
C THR A 290 12.87 -7.61 -18.98
N GLY A 291 11.78 -7.41 -19.72
CA GLY A 291 11.80 -7.22 -21.18
C GLY A 291 12.47 -5.91 -21.61
N GLY A 292 13.73 -5.99 -22.04
CA GLY A 292 14.53 -4.83 -22.45
C GLY A 292 14.08 -4.20 -23.77
N SER A 293 14.12 -2.87 -23.83
CA SER A 293 13.99 -2.10 -25.08
C SER A 293 14.56 -0.67 -24.93
N SER A 294 14.16 0.03 -23.87
CA SER A 294 14.48 1.45 -23.64
C SER A 294 15.94 1.75 -23.28
N VAL A 295 16.61 0.88 -22.51
CA VAL A 295 17.99 1.13 -22.02
C VAL A 295 19.04 0.75 -23.08
N GLN A 296 18.90 -0.39 -23.74
CA GLN A 296 19.89 -0.87 -24.72
C GLN A 296 20.02 0.06 -25.93
N GLY A 297 18.90 0.66 -26.37
CA GLY A 297 18.88 1.64 -27.46
C GLY A 297 19.57 2.97 -27.16
N ALA A 298 19.89 3.26 -25.89
CA ALA A 298 20.67 4.43 -25.49
C ALA A 298 22.19 4.16 -25.52
N LEU A 299 22.61 2.92 -25.28
CA LEU A 299 24.03 2.52 -25.23
C LEU A 299 24.62 2.19 -26.61
N ASN A 300 23.77 1.83 -27.58
CA ASN A 300 24.19 1.43 -28.93
C ASN A 300 24.23 2.58 -29.96
N ARG A 301 24.19 3.86 -29.56
CA ARG A 301 24.25 5.01 -30.49
C ARG A 301 25.70 5.44 -30.73
N SER A 302 26.18 5.20 -31.93
CA SER A 302 27.57 5.46 -32.36
C SER A 302 27.93 6.95 -32.48
N ASP A 303 26.94 7.84 -32.49
CA ASP A 303 27.10 9.28 -32.75
C ASP A 303 27.54 10.10 -31.52
N ILE A 304 27.65 9.46 -30.35
CA ILE A 304 28.13 10.08 -29.11
C ILE A 304 29.61 9.73 -28.95
N PRO A 305 30.55 10.71 -28.92
CA PRO A 305 31.96 10.41 -28.71
C PRO A 305 32.15 9.76 -27.33
N PRO A 306 33.02 8.75 -27.18
CA PRO A 306 33.20 8.05 -25.92
C PRO A 306 33.78 9.00 -24.86
N VAL A 307 32.90 9.46 -23.96
CA VAL A 307 33.29 10.31 -22.84
C VAL A 307 34.19 9.50 -21.91
N ASP A 308 35.40 9.98 -21.65
CA ASP A 308 36.31 9.32 -20.71
C ASP A 308 35.79 9.43 -19.28
N LEU A 309 35.03 8.41 -18.88
CA LEU A 309 34.48 8.25 -17.55
C LEU A 309 35.52 7.76 -16.53
N SER A 310 36.76 7.46 -16.93
CA SER A 310 37.80 6.99 -15.99
C SER A 310 38.19 8.08 -14.99
N GLY A 311 38.37 9.32 -15.44
CA GLY A 311 38.60 10.48 -14.56
C GLY A 311 37.43 10.78 -13.64
N ALA A 312 36.19 10.60 -14.12
CA ALA A 312 34.98 10.75 -13.30
C ALA A 312 34.87 9.65 -12.24
N ALA A 313 35.13 8.39 -12.60
CA ALA A 313 35.11 7.23 -11.71
C ALA A 313 36.27 7.22 -10.69
N ALA A 314 37.40 7.84 -11.03
CA ALA A 314 38.52 8.09 -10.11
C ALA A 314 38.23 9.26 -9.13
N SER A 315 37.22 10.09 -9.40
CA SER A 315 36.83 11.20 -8.53
C SER A 315 35.78 10.76 -7.50
N ASN A 316 35.94 11.18 -6.25
CA ASN A 316 34.93 10.97 -5.20
C ASN A 316 33.67 11.86 -5.36
N ALA A 317 33.49 12.54 -6.50
CA ALA A 317 32.34 13.41 -6.81
C ALA A 317 31.10 12.57 -7.17
N GLY A 318 30.60 11.81 -6.21
CA GLY A 318 29.52 10.84 -6.40
C GLY A 318 28.27 11.41 -7.08
N VAL A 319 27.72 10.64 -8.01
CA VAL A 319 26.45 10.95 -8.67
C VAL A 319 25.32 10.87 -7.64
N ALA A 320 24.62 11.98 -7.44
CA ALA A 320 23.49 12.10 -6.52
C ALA A 320 22.17 11.80 -7.25
N HIS A 321 21.38 10.88 -6.70
CA HIS A 321 20.02 10.63 -7.17
C HIS A 321 19.07 11.71 -6.67
N GLY A 322 18.52 12.50 -7.60
CA GLY A 322 17.38 13.39 -7.37
C GLY A 322 16.18 12.97 -8.23
N SER A 323 14.96 13.30 -7.79
CA SER A 323 13.72 12.98 -8.51
C SER A 323 13.45 13.97 -9.66
N GLY A 324 14.37 14.03 -10.62
CA GLY A 324 14.27 14.91 -11.79
C GLY A 324 15.29 14.55 -12.87
N ASP A 325 16.59 14.64 -12.54
CA ASP A 325 17.72 14.37 -13.44
C ASP A 325 18.93 13.84 -12.67
N LEU A 326 19.89 13.29 -13.42
CA LEU A 326 21.18 12.83 -12.89
C LEU A 326 22.02 14.03 -12.41
N LYS A 327 22.29 14.12 -11.11
CA LYS A 327 23.10 15.21 -10.53
C LYS A 327 24.53 14.73 -10.30
N ILE A 328 25.52 15.38 -10.91
CA ILE A 328 26.93 15.18 -10.52
C ILE A 328 27.19 15.97 -9.22
N GLY A 329 27.93 15.39 -8.29
CA GLY A 329 28.18 15.99 -6.98
C GLY A 329 28.90 17.34 -7.08
N GLY A 330 28.39 18.34 -6.36
CA GLY A 330 28.94 19.71 -6.36
C GLY A 330 30.30 19.81 -5.66
N GLY A 331 31.36 19.40 -6.35
CA GLY A 331 32.74 19.48 -5.87
C GLY A 331 33.75 19.18 -6.99
N GLY A 332 34.35 20.24 -7.56
CA GLY A 332 35.51 20.13 -8.46
C GLY A 332 35.22 19.71 -9.92
N SER A 333 33.98 19.39 -10.29
CA SER A 333 33.63 19.16 -11.70
C SER A 333 33.63 20.48 -12.49
N PRO A 334 34.16 20.51 -13.74
CA PRO A 334 34.06 21.69 -14.61
C PRO A 334 32.62 21.96 -15.11
N VAL A 335 31.69 21.04 -14.81
CA VAL A 335 30.29 21.07 -15.22
C VAL A 335 29.37 20.95 -13.99
N GLN A 336 28.75 22.06 -13.59
CA GLN A 336 27.78 22.15 -12.51
C GLN A 336 26.35 21.98 -13.05
N SER A 337 25.77 20.78 -12.90
CA SER A 337 24.44 20.43 -13.42
C SER A 337 23.29 21.14 -12.67
N GLY A 338 22.99 22.39 -13.06
CA GLY A 338 21.89 23.19 -12.51
C GLY A 338 22.29 24.62 -12.09
N GLY A 339 23.16 25.28 -12.86
CA GLY A 339 23.51 26.69 -12.66
C GLY A 339 22.31 27.64 -12.73
N LYS A 340 22.38 28.76 -12.03
CA LYS A 340 21.31 29.78 -12.00
C LYS A 340 21.43 30.77 -13.17
N GLY A 341 21.10 30.33 -14.39
CA GLY A 341 21.03 31.21 -15.55
C GLY A 341 20.47 30.53 -16.80
N PRO A 342 19.87 31.28 -17.74
CA PRO A 342 19.35 30.75 -19.00
C PRO A 342 20.49 30.57 -20.03
N GLY A 343 21.42 29.66 -19.75
CA GLY A 343 22.50 29.31 -20.68
C GLY A 343 23.71 28.64 -20.04
N LEU A 344 24.51 28.00 -20.89
CA LEU A 344 25.66 27.17 -20.52
C LEU A 344 26.75 27.92 -19.72
N ALA A 345 26.78 29.25 -19.73
CA ALA A 345 27.67 30.05 -18.87
C ALA A 345 27.49 29.76 -17.36
N GLY A 346 26.29 29.35 -16.93
CA GLY A 346 26.02 28.96 -15.54
C GLY A 346 26.59 27.60 -15.13
N ILE A 347 27.15 26.83 -16.07
CA ILE A 347 27.68 25.48 -15.84
C ILE A 347 29.12 25.52 -15.28
N GLY A 348 29.87 26.59 -15.51
CA GLY A 348 31.14 26.81 -14.82
C GLY A 348 30.91 27.05 -13.32
N GLY A 349 31.25 26.06 -12.48
CA GLY A 349 30.91 26.02 -11.05
C GLY A 349 31.68 27.00 -10.15
N GLY A 350 31.63 28.29 -10.42
CA GLY A 350 32.28 29.35 -9.64
C GLY A 350 33.81 29.43 -9.79
N THR A 351 34.44 28.41 -10.37
CA THR A 351 35.86 28.39 -10.74
C THR A 351 36.10 29.34 -11.92
N GLN A 352 36.38 30.61 -11.62
CA GLN A 352 36.57 31.69 -12.58
C GLN A 352 37.94 31.61 -13.26
N GLY A 353 38.15 30.56 -14.06
CA GLY A 353 39.25 30.50 -15.02
C GLY A 353 39.08 31.61 -16.07
N THR A 354 40.15 32.30 -16.41
CA THR A 354 40.16 33.52 -17.24
C THR A 354 39.98 33.27 -18.74
N GLY A 355 39.23 32.23 -19.12
CA GLY A 355 38.93 31.89 -20.51
C GLY A 355 37.84 32.78 -21.10
N THR A 356 38.15 33.50 -22.18
CA THR A 356 37.25 34.41 -22.90
C THR A 356 36.22 33.71 -23.80
N GLY A 357 35.96 32.41 -23.58
CA GLY A 357 35.08 31.60 -24.42
C GLY A 357 33.60 31.88 -24.20
N THR A 358 32.93 32.48 -25.18
CA THR A 358 31.47 32.59 -25.19
C THR A 358 30.85 31.20 -25.36
N ALA A 359 30.13 30.72 -24.35
CA ALA A 359 29.42 29.45 -24.45
C ALA A 359 28.27 29.55 -25.45
N GLY A 360 28.15 28.56 -26.35
CA GLY A 360 27.16 28.56 -27.43
C GLY A 360 25.70 28.57 -26.95
N THR A 361 24.81 29.07 -27.79
CA THR A 361 23.37 29.12 -27.52
C THR A 361 22.75 27.72 -27.46
N GLU A 362 22.09 27.42 -26.34
CA GLU A 362 21.39 26.15 -26.13
C GLU A 362 20.23 25.99 -27.13
N THR A 363 20.36 25.04 -28.05
CA THR A 363 19.29 24.69 -28.99
C THR A 363 18.46 23.56 -28.39
N LYS A 364 17.30 23.90 -27.82
CA LYS A 364 16.37 22.91 -27.25
C LYS A 364 15.87 21.95 -28.34
N VAL A 365 16.42 20.73 -28.36
CA VAL A 365 15.91 19.64 -29.21
C VAL A 365 14.51 19.26 -28.75
N ALA A 366 13.49 19.68 -29.50
CA ALA A 366 12.12 19.26 -29.26
C ALA A 366 11.96 17.78 -29.64
N GLY A 367 11.49 16.96 -28.70
CA GLY A 367 11.07 15.59 -29.01
C GLY A 367 9.88 15.58 -29.99
N PRO A 368 9.66 14.48 -30.73
CA PRO A 368 8.63 14.41 -31.76
C PRO A 368 7.23 14.60 -31.16
N THR A 369 6.51 15.62 -31.61
CA THR A 369 5.15 15.93 -31.14
C THR A 369 4.10 15.33 -32.05
N GLY A 370 3.07 14.71 -31.46
CA GLY A 370 1.98 14.08 -32.20
C GLY A 370 0.69 14.91 -32.26
N VAL A 371 0.06 14.99 -33.43
CA VAL A 371 -1.29 15.58 -33.58
C VAL A 371 -2.35 14.52 -33.85
N ALA A 372 -3.38 14.52 -32.98
CA ALA A 372 -4.63 13.81 -33.20
C ALA A 372 -5.56 14.67 -34.08
N GLN A 373 -5.85 14.20 -35.28
CA GLN A 373 -6.89 14.70 -36.17
C GLN A 373 -8.11 13.77 -36.05
N VAL A 374 -9.21 14.27 -35.47
CA VAL A 374 -10.47 13.52 -35.45
C VAL A 374 -11.30 13.97 -36.65
N GLY A 375 -11.68 13.02 -37.51
CA GLY A 375 -12.63 13.26 -38.60
C GLY A 375 -14.05 13.44 -38.07
N GLY A 376 -15.01 13.66 -38.98
CA GLY A 376 -16.43 13.70 -38.63
C GLY A 376 -16.88 12.36 -38.04
N SER A 377 -17.60 12.39 -36.92
CA SER A 377 -18.16 11.17 -36.34
C SER A 377 -19.47 10.79 -37.03
N THR A 378 -19.74 9.48 -37.16
CA THR A 378 -20.98 8.99 -37.78
C THR A 378 -21.77 8.17 -36.78
N ALA A 379 -23.07 8.48 -36.63
CA ALA A 379 -23.93 7.89 -35.62
C ALA A 379 -25.15 7.22 -36.27
N THR A 380 -25.55 6.04 -35.81
CA THR A 380 -26.75 5.33 -36.32
C THR A 380 -28.02 6.13 -36.07
N VAL A 381 -28.12 6.77 -34.91
CA VAL A 381 -29.09 7.81 -34.58
C VAL A 381 -28.30 9.09 -34.26
N PRO A 382 -28.63 10.26 -34.85
CA PRO A 382 -27.87 11.49 -34.62
C PRO A 382 -27.76 11.90 -33.15
N ILE A 383 -26.56 12.28 -32.73
CA ILE A 383 -26.24 12.79 -31.40
C ILE A 383 -25.84 14.26 -31.55
N SER A 384 -26.60 15.17 -30.94
CA SER A 384 -26.50 16.63 -31.16
C SER A 384 -25.18 17.27 -30.70
N ASP A 385 -24.41 16.60 -29.84
CA ASP A 385 -23.14 17.10 -29.29
C ASP A 385 -21.92 16.21 -29.60
N ALA A 386 -22.06 15.16 -30.42
CA ALA A 386 -21.01 14.16 -30.62
C ALA A 386 -19.66 14.77 -30.98
N ASP A 387 -19.59 15.58 -32.04
CA ASP A 387 -18.35 16.22 -32.47
C ASP A 387 -17.82 17.25 -31.45
N ARG A 388 -18.68 17.84 -30.60
CA ARG A 388 -18.27 18.74 -29.51
C ARG A 388 -17.60 17.96 -28.38
N VAL A 389 -18.21 16.86 -27.93
CA VAL A 389 -17.66 15.97 -26.90
C VAL A 389 -16.33 15.37 -27.38
N ILE A 390 -16.30 14.86 -28.62
CA ILE A 390 -15.10 14.29 -29.24
C ILE A 390 -14.01 15.34 -29.45
N ALA A 391 -14.35 16.58 -29.82
CA ALA A 391 -13.40 17.68 -29.89
C ALA A 391 -12.73 17.96 -28.53
N GLY A 392 -13.47 17.87 -27.42
CA GLY A 392 -12.93 17.94 -26.06
C GLY A 392 -11.96 16.80 -25.72
N LEU A 393 -12.19 15.59 -26.25
CA LEU A 393 -11.30 14.44 -26.05
C LEU A 393 -9.96 14.55 -26.81
N ARG A 394 -9.84 15.41 -27.83
CA ARG A 394 -8.62 15.56 -28.67
C ARG A 394 -7.33 15.75 -27.86
N GLY A 395 -7.37 16.48 -26.75
CA GLY A 395 -6.20 16.65 -25.86
C GLY A 395 -5.75 15.35 -25.20
N ARG A 396 -6.72 14.50 -24.78
CA ARG A 396 -6.46 13.19 -24.17
C ARG A 396 -5.97 12.17 -25.20
N PHE A 397 -6.52 12.21 -26.42
CA PHE A 397 -6.04 11.40 -27.54
C PHE A 397 -4.57 11.71 -27.90
N ARG A 398 -4.18 13.00 -27.93
CA ARG A 398 -2.76 13.38 -28.11
C ARG A 398 -1.87 12.85 -27.00
N ALA A 399 -2.33 12.85 -25.74
CA ALA A 399 -1.56 12.28 -24.63
C ALA A 399 -1.32 10.77 -24.78
N CYS A 400 -2.36 9.98 -25.15
CA CYS A 400 -2.21 8.56 -25.48
C CYS A 400 -1.18 8.32 -26.59
N TYR A 401 -1.23 9.11 -27.66
CA TYR A 401 -0.32 8.96 -28.80
C TYR A 401 1.11 9.42 -28.47
N GLN A 402 1.29 10.49 -27.68
CA GLN A 402 2.62 10.92 -27.23
C GLN A 402 3.29 9.85 -26.35
N GLN A 403 2.53 9.14 -25.50
CA GLN A 403 3.04 7.99 -24.76
C GLN A 403 3.51 6.85 -25.70
N GLY A 404 2.85 6.68 -26.85
CA GLY A 404 3.31 5.81 -27.94
C GLY A 404 4.61 6.31 -28.60
N LEU A 405 4.68 7.59 -28.98
CA LEU A 405 5.86 8.22 -29.60
C LEU A 405 7.11 8.19 -28.71
N ASN A 406 6.94 8.19 -27.39
CA ASN A 406 8.03 8.02 -26.43
C ASN A 406 8.64 6.60 -26.45
N SER A 407 7.94 5.63 -27.05
CA SER A 407 8.38 4.22 -27.18
C SER A 407 8.80 3.89 -28.62
N ASP A 408 8.04 4.35 -29.61
CA ASP A 408 8.35 4.29 -31.04
C ASP A 408 8.20 5.69 -31.67
N PRO A 409 9.32 6.42 -31.83
CA PRO A 409 9.34 7.75 -32.45
C PRO A 409 8.92 7.82 -33.93
N SER A 410 8.61 6.68 -34.57
CA SER A 410 8.18 6.60 -35.98
C SER A 410 6.70 6.25 -36.16
N MET A 411 6.01 5.88 -35.07
CA MET A 411 4.61 5.48 -35.07
C MET A 411 3.72 6.56 -35.67
N SER A 412 2.88 6.21 -36.65
CA SER A 412 1.82 7.06 -37.20
C SER A 412 0.72 6.17 -37.79
N GLY A 413 -0.54 6.62 -37.80
CA GLY A 413 -1.62 5.71 -38.10
C GLY A 413 -3.04 6.24 -37.97
N LYS A 414 -4.00 5.33 -38.10
CA LYS A 414 -5.44 5.58 -38.03
C LYS A 414 -6.10 4.53 -37.14
N VAL A 415 -7.11 4.97 -36.38
CA VAL A 415 -7.95 4.12 -35.55
C VAL A 415 -9.42 4.51 -35.73
N LEU A 416 -10.29 3.51 -35.82
CA LEU A 416 -11.74 3.67 -35.81
C LEU A 416 -12.26 3.10 -34.50
N ILE A 417 -12.78 3.96 -33.62
CA ILE A 417 -13.46 3.52 -32.40
C ILE A 417 -14.96 3.41 -32.69
N SER A 418 -15.55 2.27 -32.35
CA SER A 418 -17.00 2.07 -32.37
C SER A 418 -17.51 2.13 -30.92
N ALA A 419 -18.30 3.15 -30.60
CA ALA A 419 -18.87 3.34 -29.26
C ALA A 419 -20.39 3.11 -29.27
N ARG A 420 -20.89 2.33 -28.32
CA ARG A 420 -22.34 2.11 -28.13
C ARG A 420 -22.86 3.06 -27.05
N VAL A 421 -23.59 4.08 -27.46
CA VAL A 421 -24.20 5.09 -26.59
C VAL A 421 -25.59 4.62 -26.16
N GLY A 422 -25.85 4.61 -24.85
CA GLY A 422 -27.12 4.21 -24.27
C GLY A 422 -28.20 5.29 -24.35
N PRO A 423 -29.47 4.98 -24.01
CA PRO A 423 -30.57 5.95 -24.04
C PRO A 423 -30.38 7.16 -23.13
N ASN A 424 -29.54 7.05 -22.11
CA ASN A 424 -29.16 8.12 -21.18
C ASN A 424 -27.91 8.92 -21.63
N GLY A 425 -27.32 8.60 -22.78
CA GLY A 425 -26.10 9.26 -23.28
C GLY A 425 -24.77 8.69 -22.76
N GLU A 426 -24.78 7.70 -21.88
CA GLU A 426 -23.56 7.04 -21.40
C GLU A 426 -23.02 6.01 -22.40
N VAL A 427 -21.70 5.84 -22.45
CA VAL A 427 -21.05 4.89 -23.36
C VAL A 427 -20.97 3.49 -22.73
N GLN A 428 -21.82 2.57 -23.18
CA GLN A 428 -21.91 1.19 -22.70
C GLN A 428 -20.66 0.38 -23.05
N SER A 429 -20.19 0.51 -24.29
CA SER A 429 -18.93 -0.07 -24.79
C SER A 429 -18.24 0.90 -25.74
N ALA A 430 -16.91 0.80 -25.85
CA ALA A 430 -16.12 1.55 -26.82
C ALA A 430 -14.95 0.68 -27.26
N ASP A 431 -15.04 0.19 -28.50
CA ASP A 431 -14.24 -0.92 -29.00
C ASP A 431 -13.44 -0.47 -30.24
N VAL A 432 -12.26 -1.06 -30.43
CA VAL A 432 -11.37 -0.72 -31.56
C VAL A 432 -11.83 -1.49 -32.80
N ALA A 433 -12.66 -0.87 -33.63
CA ALA A 433 -13.23 -1.49 -34.83
C ALA A 433 -12.19 -1.65 -35.94
N GLN A 434 -11.25 -0.69 -36.05
CA GLN A 434 -10.08 -0.78 -36.94
C GLN A 434 -8.88 -0.11 -36.28
N ASN A 435 -7.68 -0.65 -36.49
CA ASN A 435 -6.41 -0.04 -36.11
C ASN A 435 -5.39 -0.27 -37.23
N THR A 436 -4.64 0.76 -37.60
CA THR A 436 -3.62 0.69 -38.65
C THR A 436 -2.47 1.63 -38.26
N GLY A 437 -1.29 1.07 -37.96
CA GLY A 437 -0.07 1.84 -37.65
C GLY A 437 0.07 2.35 -36.21
N LEU A 438 -0.91 2.14 -35.31
CA LEU A 438 -0.78 2.46 -33.88
C LEU A 438 -0.60 1.18 -33.05
N SER A 439 0.14 1.26 -31.94
CA SER A 439 0.26 0.13 -31.01
C SER A 439 -1.07 -0.15 -30.27
N PRO A 440 -1.33 -1.41 -29.86
CA PRO A 440 -2.54 -1.77 -29.10
C PRO A 440 -2.71 -0.96 -27.81
N THR A 441 -1.62 -0.59 -27.15
CA THR A 441 -1.60 0.27 -25.95
C THR A 441 -2.13 1.68 -26.22
N VAL A 442 -1.80 2.27 -27.39
CA VAL A 442 -2.32 3.59 -27.79
C VAL A 442 -3.80 3.49 -28.14
N ALA A 443 -4.18 2.48 -28.93
CA ALA A 443 -5.58 2.27 -29.35
C ALA A 443 -6.51 2.01 -28.15
N SER A 444 -6.09 1.19 -27.18
CA SER A 444 -6.86 0.93 -25.95
C SER A 444 -6.91 2.14 -25.01
N CYS A 445 -5.86 2.96 -24.92
CA CYS A 445 -5.88 4.23 -24.20
C CYS A 445 -6.94 5.20 -24.76
N ILE A 446 -7.03 5.30 -26.09
CA ILE A 446 -8.03 6.11 -26.80
C ILE A 446 -9.45 5.57 -26.54
N ALA A 447 -9.67 4.27 -26.74
CA ALA A 447 -10.96 3.60 -26.49
C ALA A 447 -11.42 3.80 -25.03
N GLY A 448 -10.51 3.65 -24.06
CA GLY A 448 -10.79 3.88 -22.64
C GLY A 448 -11.17 5.33 -22.30
N HIS A 449 -10.72 6.31 -23.09
CA HIS A 449 -11.19 7.69 -22.96
C HIS A 449 -12.57 7.92 -23.59
N VAL A 450 -12.89 7.26 -24.70
CA VAL A 450 -14.25 7.29 -25.29
C VAL A 450 -15.26 6.60 -24.36
N ARG A 451 -14.90 5.47 -23.73
CA ARG A 451 -15.77 4.75 -22.77
C ARG A 451 -16.13 5.56 -21.51
N ARG A 452 -15.38 6.61 -21.20
CA ARG A 452 -15.63 7.54 -20.08
C ARG A 452 -16.18 8.89 -20.53
N ALA A 453 -16.62 9.00 -21.77
CA ALA A 453 -17.36 10.15 -22.26
C ALA A 453 -18.86 9.97 -22.00
N THR A 454 -19.56 11.09 -21.87
CA THR A 454 -21.02 11.16 -21.87
C THR A 454 -21.43 12.05 -23.03
N PHE A 455 -22.44 11.64 -23.76
CA PHE A 455 -23.02 12.32 -24.91
C PHE A 455 -24.45 12.76 -24.59
N SER A 456 -25.04 13.61 -25.42
CA SER A 456 -26.47 13.87 -25.38
C SER A 456 -27.27 12.60 -25.75
N ALA A 457 -28.40 12.40 -25.08
CA ALA A 457 -29.24 11.22 -25.24
C ALA A 457 -29.75 11.06 -26.70
N PRO A 458 -29.44 9.95 -27.41
CA PRO A 458 -29.92 9.70 -28.77
C PRO A 458 -31.38 9.22 -28.83
N GLY A 459 -32.06 9.07 -27.69
CA GLY A 459 -33.39 8.49 -27.58
C GLY A 459 -33.39 7.00 -27.22
N GLY A 460 -34.60 6.42 -27.17
CA GLY A 460 -34.86 5.12 -26.51
C GLY A 460 -34.09 3.91 -27.03
N GLY A 461 -33.61 3.93 -28.29
CA GLY A 461 -32.84 2.82 -28.88
C GLY A 461 -31.33 2.86 -28.59
N GLY A 462 -30.81 3.94 -28.03
CA GLY A 462 -29.36 4.21 -28.06
C GLY A 462 -28.85 4.58 -29.46
N SER A 463 -27.54 4.63 -29.64
CA SER A 463 -26.90 4.86 -30.95
C SER A 463 -25.51 4.21 -31.01
N THR A 464 -25.10 3.72 -32.18
CA THR A 464 -23.71 3.32 -32.41
C THR A 464 -22.97 4.46 -33.10
N LEU A 465 -21.88 4.92 -32.49
CA LEU A 465 -21.11 6.09 -32.88
C LEU A 465 -19.70 5.65 -33.32
N GLN A 466 -19.39 5.84 -34.60
CA GLN A 466 -18.07 5.57 -35.17
C GLN A 466 -17.22 6.85 -35.17
N ILE A 467 -16.03 6.77 -34.58
CA ILE A 467 -15.13 7.90 -34.35
C ILE A 467 -13.79 7.62 -35.06
N PRO A 468 -13.57 8.18 -36.27
CA PRO A 468 -12.30 8.04 -36.98
C PRO A 468 -11.26 9.04 -36.44
N VAL A 469 -10.13 8.53 -35.93
CA VAL A 469 -9.01 9.36 -35.48
C VAL A 469 -7.74 9.00 -36.24
N THR A 470 -7.17 9.99 -36.92
CA THR A 470 -5.87 9.92 -37.60
C THR A 470 -4.81 10.58 -36.73
N PHE A 471 -3.63 9.99 -36.65
CA PHE A 471 -2.48 10.50 -35.91
C PHE A 471 -1.28 10.61 -36.83
N VAL A 472 -0.69 11.80 -36.89
CA VAL A 472 0.55 12.06 -37.61
C VAL A 472 1.57 12.74 -36.71
N GLN A 473 2.83 12.44 -36.96
CA GLN A 473 3.99 13.10 -36.38
C GLN A 473 4.11 14.52 -36.96
N GLN A 474 4.42 15.51 -36.12
CA GLN A 474 4.91 16.82 -36.57
C GLN A 474 6.44 16.81 -36.54
N GLY A 475 7.09 17.45 -37.51
CA GLY A 475 8.55 17.47 -37.63
C GLY A 475 9.12 16.49 -38.67
N LYS A 476 8.28 16.01 -39.60
CA LYS A 476 8.64 15.47 -40.92
C LYS A 476 7.76 16.13 -41.97
#